data_AF-A0A536XJL8-F1
#
_entry.id   AF-A0A536XJL8-F1
#
_cell.length_a   1.000
_cell.length_b   1.000
_cell.length_c   1.000
_cell.angle_alpha   90.00
_cell.angle_beta   90.00
_cell.angle_gamma   90.00
#
_symmetry.space_group_name_H-M   'P 1'
#
loop_
_entity.id
_entity.type
_entity.pdbx_description
1 polymer ?
#
loop_
_entity_poly.entity_id
_entity_poly.type
_entity_poly.pdbx_seq_one_letter_code
_entity_poly.pdbx_strand_id
1 'polypeptide(L)'
;MKPDSPSAREVLLVGSVGLKDSEEVFRTVGSLLGGRMKRIPDGETGPRTSWVSRLRFVLEDNPSFEDDPREVAAGGRITHPTEGTRTWKGSAVIARGAAPPPRMRLKAGVRPGELRIGRLGYPEAAIDSYKGLCALRDQGVVPKHLRFQVSLPTTAAFLNAHLVYEHHAIVEPIYRGQLFREVDEICETVPHEDLAIQWDVSTEMG
;
A
#
# COMPACT_ATOMS: atom_id res chain seq x y z
N MET A 1 -18.86 6.49 -44.05
CA MET A 1 -18.71 6.72 -42.60
C MET A 1 -18.65 5.36 -41.95
N LYS A 2 -17.47 4.92 -41.46
CA LYS A 2 -17.41 3.66 -40.69
C LYS A 2 -18.22 3.87 -39.41
N PRO A 3 -19.06 2.92 -38.97
CA PRO A 3 -19.70 3.04 -37.68
C PRO A 3 -18.60 3.13 -36.62
N ASP A 4 -18.70 4.13 -35.74
CA ASP A 4 -17.83 4.25 -34.58
C ASP A 4 -17.88 2.92 -33.83
N SER A 5 -16.74 2.21 -33.80
CA SER A 5 -16.60 1.10 -32.86
C SER A 5 -16.86 1.67 -31.47
N PRO A 6 -17.75 1.08 -30.66
CA PRO A 6 -17.97 1.56 -29.31
C PRO A 6 -16.61 1.57 -28.61
N SER A 7 -16.13 2.75 -28.20
CA SER A 7 -14.81 2.87 -27.59
C SER A 7 -14.74 1.86 -26.45
N ALA A 8 -13.80 0.93 -26.52
CA ALA A 8 -13.66 -0.09 -25.49
C ALA A 8 -13.55 0.60 -24.13
N ARG A 9 -14.40 0.23 -23.17
CA ARG A 9 -14.38 0.83 -21.83
C ARG A 9 -13.02 0.57 -21.19
N GLU A 10 -12.39 1.63 -20.71
CA GLU A 10 -11.12 1.54 -19.99
C GLU A 10 -11.31 0.89 -18.62
N VAL A 11 -10.29 0.16 -18.17
CA VAL A 11 -10.26 -0.52 -16.88
C VAL A 11 -9.10 0.03 -16.05
N LEU A 12 -9.40 0.38 -14.80
CA LEU A 12 -8.41 0.67 -13.76
C LEU A 12 -8.47 -0.45 -12.73
N LEU A 13 -7.33 -1.09 -12.46
CA LEU A 13 -7.20 -2.06 -11.38
C LEU A 13 -6.75 -1.34 -10.11
N VAL A 14 -7.45 -1.61 -9.00
CA VAL A 14 -7.20 -1.01 -7.69
C VAL A 14 -7.07 -2.10 -6.63
N GLY A 15 -6.17 -1.88 -5.67
CA GLY A 15 -5.88 -2.82 -4.59
C GLY A 15 -5.08 -4.05 -5.03
N SER A 16 -4.86 -4.95 -4.07
CA SER A 16 -4.09 -6.17 -4.27
C SER A 16 -4.82 -7.18 -5.16
N VAL A 17 -4.07 -7.94 -5.96
CA VAL A 17 -4.58 -9.02 -6.82
C VAL A 17 -4.23 -10.35 -6.18
N GLY A 18 -5.23 -11.21 -5.94
CA GLY A 18 -5.10 -12.47 -5.20
C GLY A 18 -4.43 -13.61 -5.97
N LEU A 19 -3.34 -13.33 -6.68
CA LEU A 19 -2.50 -14.29 -7.40
C LEU A 19 -1.19 -14.55 -6.63
N LYS A 20 -0.42 -15.55 -7.04
CA LYS A 20 0.75 -16.05 -6.30
C LYS A 20 1.86 -15.00 -6.18
N ASP A 21 2.20 -14.36 -7.29
CA ASP A 21 3.31 -13.42 -7.41
C ASP A 21 3.05 -12.39 -8.52
N SER A 22 3.90 -11.36 -8.60
CA SER A 22 3.76 -10.28 -9.58
C SER A 22 3.86 -10.76 -11.03
N GLU A 23 4.64 -11.82 -11.31
CA GLU A 23 4.72 -12.39 -12.65
C GLU A 23 3.37 -12.98 -13.07
N GLU A 24 2.74 -13.78 -12.21
CA GLU A 24 1.41 -14.33 -12.47
C GLU A 24 0.36 -13.22 -12.64
N VAL A 25 0.44 -12.15 -11.84
CA VAL A 25 -0.41 -10.96 -12.01
C VAL A 25 -0.22 -10.38 -13.40
N PHE A 26 1.01 -10.01 -13.78
CA PHE A 26 1.30 -9.38 -15.06
C PHE A 26 0.84 -10.22 -16.25
N ARG A 27 1.11 -11.53 -16.24
CA ARG A 27 0.66 -12.46 -17.28
C ARG A 27 -0.87 -12.51 -17.36
N THR A 28 -1.53 -12.64 -16.23
CA THR A 28 -2.99 -12.81 -16.16
C THR A 28 -3.72 -11.54 -16.59
N VAL A 29 -3.43 -10.41 -15.94
CA VAL A 29 -4.14 -9.15 -16.22
C VAL A 29 -3.71 -8.55 -17.55
N GLY A 30 -2.44 -8.69 -17.94
CA GLY A 30 -1.93 -8.25 -19.23
C GLY A 30 -2.64 -8.96 -20.39
N SER A 31 -2.82 -10.27 -20.30
CA SER A 31 -3.54 -11.07 -21.30
C SER A 31 -5.04 -10.73 -21.36
N LEU A 32 -5.71 -10.67 -20.20
CA LEU A 32 -7.16 -10.49 -20.13
C LEU A 32 -7.61 -9.05 -20.42
N LEU A 33 -6.83 -8.05 -19.98
CA LEU A 33 -7.26 -6.66 -19.91
C LEU A 33 -6.29 -5.69 -20.60
N GLY A 34 -5.17 -6.15 -21.16
CA GLY A 34 -4.10 -5.27 -21.67
C GLY A 34 -4.55 -4.26 -22.73
N GLY A 35 -5.52 -4.62 -23.57
CA GLY A 35 -6.10 -3.70 -24.56
C GLY A 35 -7.07 -2.65 -24.00
N ARG A 36 -7.42 -2.73 -22.70
CA ARG A 36 -8.36 -1.84 -22.00
C ARG A 36 -7.72 -1.12 -20.81
N MET A 37 -6.52 -1.51 -20.41
CA MET A 37 -5.78 -0.86 -19.34
C MET A 37 -4.78 0.15 -19.90
N LYS A 38 -4.53 1.18 -19.11
CA LYS A 38 -3.42 2.12 -19.32
C LYS A 38 -2.26 1.88 -18.37
N ARG A 39 -2.52 1.19 -17.25
CA ARG A 39 -1.56 0.91 -16.20
C ARG A 39 -1.73 -0.51 -15.68
N ILE A 40 -0.64 -1.15 -15.27
CA ILE A 40 -0.63 -2.53 -14.80
C ILE A 40 0.00 -2.60 -13.40
N PRO A 41 -0.74 -3.05 -12.37
CA PRO A 41 -0.20 -3.21 -11.02
C PRO A 41 0.59 -4.52 -10.89
N ASP A 42 1.53 -4.56 -9.95
CA ASP A 42 2.22 -5.78 -9.51
C ASP A 42 1.34 -6.71 -8.64
N GLY A 43 0.16 -6.22 -8.26
CA GLY A 43 -0.84 -6.90 -7.46
C GLY A 43 -0.55 -6.98 -5.97
N GLU A 44 0.53 -6.39 -5.46
CA GLU A 44 0.88 -6.40 -4.03
C GLU A 44 0.82 -7.81 -3.40
N THR A 45 1.37 -8.81 -4.11
CA THR A 45 1.19 -10.22 -3.77
C THR A 45 1.96 -10.67 -2.53
N GLY A 46 1.62 -11.85 -2.00
CA GLY A 46 2.38 -12.51 -0.94
C GLY A 46 2.38 -11.71 0.37
N PRO A 47 3.56 -11.47 1.01
CA PRO A 47 3.65 -10.67 2.23
C PRO A 47 3.10 -9.25 2.08
N ARG A 48 2.93 -8.77 0.84
CA ARG A 48 2.41 -7.44 0.57
C ARG A 48 0.89 -7.33 0.52
N THR A 49 0.19 -8.47 0.58
CA THR A 49 -1.28 -8.51 0.49
C THR A 49 -1.91 -7.73 1.63
N SER A 50 -2.91 -6.89 1.34
CA SER A 50 -3.56 -6.04 2.34
C SER A 50 -2.55 -5.12 3.06
N TRP A 51 -1.65 -4.51 2.28
CA TRP A 51 -0.40 -3.86 2.73
C TRP A 51 -0.54 -2.94 3.95
N VAL A 52 -1.61 -2.13 4.01
CA VAL A 52 -1.84 -1.25 5.15
C VAL A 52 -1.86 -2.03 6.46
N SER A 53 -2.46 -3.22 6.51
CA SER A 53 -2.45 -4.08 7.70
C SER A 53 -1.03 -4.50 8.11
N ARG A 54 -0.13 -4.71 7.13
CA ARG A 54 1.24 -5.15 7.37
C ARG A 54 2.16 -4.03 7.85
N LEU A 55 1.96 -2.79 7.39
CA LEU A 55 2.82 -1.64 7.72
C LEU A 55 3.01 -1.37 9.21
N ARG A 56 2.19 -1.99 10.09
CA ARG A 56 2.39 -1.97 11.53
C ARG A 56 3.83 -2.31 11.95
N PHE A 57 4.53 -3.17 11.22
CA PHE A 57 5.93 -3.53 11.51
C PHE A 57 6.85 -2.29 11.63
N VAL A 58 6.55 -1.21 10.87
CA VAL A 58 7.31 0.05 10.88
C VAL A 58 7.30 0.71 12.26
N LEU A 59 6.24 0.46 13.05
CA LEU A 59 6.08 0.96 14.41
C LEU A 59 6.49 -0.08 15.45
N GLU A 60 6.23 -1.37 15.22
CA GLU A 60 6.56 -2.44 16.18
C GLU A 60 8.06 -2.57 16.43
N ASP A 61 8.87 -2.42 15.38
CA ASP A 61 10.33 -2.48 15.49
C ASP A 61 10.95 -1.16 15.98
N ASN A 62 10.12 -0.14 16.25
CA ASN A 62 10.58 1.20 16.58
C ASN A 62 10.49 1.48 18.08
N PRO A 63 11.62 1.80 18.75
CA PRO A 63 11.66 1.97 20.21
C PRO A 63 10.83 3.15 20.71
N SER A 64 10.43 4.07 19.83
CA SER A 64 9.64 5.26 20.16
C SER A 64 8.15 4.97 20.36
N PHE A 65 7.67 3.80 19.92
CA PHE A 65 6.26 3.44 19.97
C PHE A 65 6.01 2.31 20.96
N GLU A 66 4.78 2.27 21.48
CA GLU A 66 4.22 1.22 22.31
C GLU A 66 2.74 1.04 21.98
N ASP A 67 2.14 -0.10 22.33
CA ASP A 67 0.69 -0.28 22.25
C ASP A 67 -0.03 0.72 23.15
N ASP A 68 -1.17 1.25 22.71
CA ASP A 68 -1.97 2.15 23.55
C ASP A 68 -2.55 1.37 24.74
N PRO A 69 -2.23 1.78 25.99
CA PRO A 69 -2.63 1.02 27.17
C PRO A 69 -4.15 1.01 27.38
N ARG A 70 -4.90 1.99 26.86
CA ARG A 70 -6.37 2.01 26.99
C ARG A 70 -7.00 0.98 26.06
N GLU A 71 -6.53 0.90 24.82
CA GLU A 71 -7.00 -0.13 23.87
C GLU A 71 -6.57 -1.54 24.29
N VAL A 72 -5.36 -1.70 24.86
CA VAL A 72 -4.94 -2.98 25.47
C VAL A 72 -5.86 -3.37 26.62
N ALA A 73 -6.15 -2.45 27.55
CA ALA A 73 -7.04 -2.72 28.67
C ALA A 73 -8.49 -3.02 28.25
N ALA A 74 -8.95 -2.44 27.14
CA ALA A 74 -10.25 -2.72 26.54
C ALA A 74 -10.31 -4.06 25.77
N GLY A 75 -9.17 -4.73 25.58
CA GLY A 75 -9.07 -5.96 24.77
C GLY A 75 -9.23 -5.74 23.27
N GLY A 76 -9.10 -4.50 22.80
CA GLY A 76 -9.32 -4.13 21.40
C GLY A 76 -9.37 -2.63 21.17
N ARG A 77 -9.50 -2.22 19.91
CA ARG A 77 -9.54 -0.80 19.55
C ARG A 77 -10.75 -0.10 20.15
N ILE A 78 -10.55 1.12 20.63
CA ILE A 78 -11.62 2.01 21.07
C ILE A 78 -11.99 2.87 19.87
N THR A 79 -12.96 2.41 19.07
CA THR A 79 -13.41 3.09 17.85
C THR A 79 -14.71 3.86 18.09
N HIS A 80 -14.93 4.92 17.30
CA HIS A 80 -16.21 5.62 17.31
C HIS A 80 -17.32 4.67 16.80
N PRO A 81 -18.57 4.75 17.31
CA PRO A 81 -19.66 3.85 16.89
C PRO A 81 -19.89 3.79 15.38
N THR A 82 -19.58 4.87 14.64
CA THR A 82 -19.72 4.94 13.18
C THR A 82 -18.60 4.24 12.41
N GLU A 83 -17.45 3.96 13.03
CA GLU A 83 -16.36 3.19 12.39
C GLU A 83 -16.63 1.67 12.41
N GLY A 84 -17.60 1.22 13.22
CA GLY A 84 -17.91 -0.19 13.41
C GLY A 84 -16.74 -1.04 13.92
N THR A 85 -16.92 -2.36 13.89
CA THR A 85 -15.85 -3.32 14.19
C THR A 85 -15.10 -3.64 12.90
N ARG A 86 -13.91 -3.05 12.71
CA ARG A 86 -13.04 -3.40 11.58
C ARG A 86 -12.57 -4.85 11.71
N THR A 87 -12.53 -5.56 10.60
CA THR A 87 -11.81 -6.83 10.48
C THR A 87 -10.82 -6.73 9.33
N TRP A 88 -9.65 -7.34 9.48
CA TRP A 88 -8.69 -7.39 8.38
C TRP A 88 -9.20 -8.34 7.31
N LYS A 89 -9.07 -7.93 6.04
CA LYS A 89 -9.45 -8.75 4.87
C LYS A 89 -8.57 -10.01 4.69
N GLY A 90 -7.55 -10.16 5.54
CA GLY A 90 -6.57 -11.23 5.53
C GLY A 90 -5.37 -10.89 4.66
N SER A 91 -4.23 -11.46 5.00
CA SER A 91 -2.98 -11.43 4.22
C SER A 91 -2.26 -12.77 4.38
N ALA A 92 -1.08 -12.92 3.79
CA ALA A 92 -0.22 -14.08 4.04
C ALA A 92 0.13 -14.26 5.53
N VAL A 93 0.00 -13.21 6.35
CA VAL A 93 0.40 -13.20 7.77
C VAL A 93 -0.73 -12.81 8.74
N ILE A 94 -1.88 -12.35 8.26
CA ILE A 94 -3.05 -12.01 9.07
C ILE A 94 -4.23 -12.85 8.61
N ALA A 95 -4.86 -13.58 9.52
CA ALA A 95 -6.05 -14.36 9.20
C ALA A 95 -7.20 -13.46 8.74
N ARG A 96 -7.95 -13.90 7.73
CA ARG A 96 -9.17 -13.23 7.28
C ARG A 96 -10.16 -13.16 8.45
N GLY A 97 -10.72 -11.99 8.70
CA GLY A 97 -11.67 -11.78 9.80
C GLY A 97 -11.01 -11.54 11.16
N ALA A 98 -9.67 -11.54 11.24
CA ALA A 98 -8.98 -11.18 12.48
C ALA A 98 -9.32 -9.73 12.87
N ALA A 99 -9.58 -9.53 14.16
CA ALA A 99 -9.70 -8.21 14.74
C ALA A 99 -8.35 -7.48 14.61
N PRO A 100 -8.35 -6.17 14.36
CA PRO A 100 -7.12 -5.43 14.32
C PRO A 100 -6.52 -5.28 15.71
N PRO A 101 -5.18 -5.28 15.82
CA PRO A 101 -4.53 -5.10 17.11
C PRO A 101 -4.81 -3.69 17.67
N PRO A 102 -4.65 -3.48 18.99
CA PRO A 102 -4.60 -2.15 19.58
C PRO A 102 -3.70 -1.23 18.77
N ARG A 103 -4.14 0.00 18.53
CA ARG A 103 -3.32 1.04 17.92
C ARG A 103 -2.15 1.37 18.83
N MET A 104 -1.06 1.79 18.22
CA MET A 104 0.13 2.22 18.92
C MET A 104 0.03 3.72 19.25
N ARG A 105 0.94 4.14 20.13
CA ARG A 105 1.14 5.53 20.52
C ARG A 105 2.63 5.82 20.68
N LEU A 106 2.99 7.10 20.73
CA LEU A 106 4.33 7.50 21.15
C LEU A 106 4.50 7.25 22.65
N LYS A 107 5.66 6.72 23.04
CA LYS A 107 6.07 6.61 24.43
C LYS A 107 6.20 7.98 25.07
N ALA A 108 5.98 8.04 26.38
CA ALA A 108 6.19 9.26 27.14
C ALA A 108 7.64 9.79 26.98
N GLY A 109 7.78 11.09 26.74
CA GLY A 109 9.08 11.75 26.63
C GLY A 109 9.74 11.70 25.24
N VAL A 110 9.16 11.00 24.25
CA VAL A 110 9.67 11.03 22.87
C VAL A 110 9.51 12.44 22.29
N ARG A 111 10.63 13.04 21.87
CA ARG A 111 10.63 14.35 21.23
C ARG A 111 10.46 14.22 19.71
N PRO A 112 9.67 15.10 19.05
CA PRO A 112 9.47 15.03 17.61
C PRO A 112 10.77 15.02 16.79
N GLY A 113 11.79 15.79 17.21
CA GLY A 113 13.09 15.85 16.53
C GLY A 113 13.94 14.58 16.60
N GLU A 114 13.61 13.65 17.50
CA GLU A 114 14.31 12.37 17.69
C GLU A 114 13.57 11.20 17.03
N LEU A 115 12.28 11.38 16.74
CA LEU A 115 11.48 10.36 16.10
C LEU A 115 11.99 10.10 14.68
N ARG A 116 12.21 8.82 14.36
CA ARG A 116 12.60 8.35 13.03
C ARG A 116 11.62 7.27 12.61
N ILE A 117 11.28 7.25 11.33
CA ILE A 117 10.52 6.18 10.69
C ILE A 117 11.49 5.45 9.77
N GLY A 118 11.62 4.13 9.95
CA GLY A 118 12.49 3.28 9.15
C GLY A 118 11.98 3.07 7.73
N ARG A 119 12.68 2.21 6.97
CA ARG A 119 12.25 1.81 5.61
C ARG A 119 10.84 1.20 5.65
N LEU A 120 9.98 1.67 4.75
CA LEU A 120 8.63 1.13 4.52
C LEU A 120 8.69 -0.04 3.52
N GLY A 121 9.68 -0.03 2.63
CA GLY A 121 9.99 -1.14 1.72
C GLY A 121 9.36 -1.04 0.34
N TYR A 122 8.82 0.13 -0.04
CA TYR A 122 8.21 0.32 -1.36
C TYR A 122 9.20 0.29 -2.51
N PRO A 123 10.39 0.92 -2.42
CA PRO A 123 11.35 0.92 -3.51
C PRO A 123 11.81 -0.49 -3.87
N GLU A 124 12.16 -1.31 -2.88
CA GLU A 124 12.62 -2.68 -3.09
C GLU A 124 11.57 -3.51 -3.85
N ALA A 125 10.31 -3.41 -3.43
CA ALA A 125 9.20 -4.09 -4.08
C ALA A 125 8.95 -3.57 -5.51
N ALA A 126 8.91 -2.25 -5.69
CA ALA A 126 8.66 -1.65 -6.99
C ALA A 126 9.77 -1.99 -8.00
N ILE A 127 11.03 -1.96 -7.57
CA ILE A 127 12.20 -2.26 -8.41
C ILE A 127 12.18 -3.73 -8.84
N ASP A 128 11.90 -4.65 -7.91
CA ASP A 128 11.82 -6.08 -8.21
C ASP A 128 10.68 -6.38 -9.20
N SER A 129 9.48 -5.87 -8.93
CA SER A 129 8.33 -6.04 -9.81
C SER A 129 8.54 -5.39 -11.18
N TYR A 130 9.17 -4.21 -11.27
CA TYR A 130 9.45 -3.55 -12.54
C TYR A 130 10.43 -4.35 -13.41
N LYS A 131 11.47 -4.95 -12.81
CA LYS A 131 12.38 -5.86 -13.54
C LYS A 131 11.61 -7.03 -14.17
N GLY A 132 10.71 -7.64 -13.41
CA GLY A 132 9.85 -8.71 -13.91
C GLY A 132 8.95 -8.26 -15.06
N LEU A 133 8.34 -7.07 -14.95
CA LEU A 133 7.52 -6.48 -16.01
C LEU A 133 8.32 -6.26 -17.31
N CYS A 134 9.53 -5.70 -17.21
CA CYS A 134 10.41 -5.49 -18.35
C CYS A 134 10.76 -6.82 -19.06
N ALA A 135 11.12 -7.85 -18.30
CA ALA A 135 11.40 -9.17 -18.87
C ALA A 135 10.19 -9.76 -19.62
N LEU A 136 8.98 -9.60 -19.10
CA LEU A 136 7.75 -10.05 -19.76
C LEU A 136 7.41 -9.25 -21.03
N ARG A 137 7.72 -7.95 -21.04
CA ARG A 137 7.56 -7.10 -22.22
C ARG A 137 8.54 -7.48 -23.33
N ASP A 138 9.78 -7.82 -22.98
CA ASP A 138 10.79 -8.28 -23.94
C ASP A 138 10.44 -9.64 -24.55
N GLN A 139 9.73 -10.49 -23.82
CA GLN A 139 9.15 -11.74 -24.31
C GLN A 139 7.87 -11.53 -25.13
N GLY A 140 7.35 -10.30 -25.23
CA GLY A 140 6.07 -10.01 -25.91
C GLY A 140 4.82 -10.48 -25.16
N VAL A 141 4.96 -10.88 -23.90
CA VAL A 141 3.86 -11.40 -23.06
C VAL A 141 2.99 -10.26 -22.54
N VAL A 142 3.60 -9.14 -22.16
CA VAL A 142 2.91 -7.95 -21.66
C VAL A 142 3.06 -6.79 -22.65
N PRO A 143 1.97 -6.09 -23.03
CA PRO A 143 2.06 -4.95 -23.95
C PRO A 143 2.93 -3.81 -23.40
N LYS A 144 3.79 -3.25 -24.26
CA LYS A 144 4.73 -2.17 -23.89
C LYS A 144 4.05 -0.82 -23.59
N HIS A 145 2.80 -0.62 -24.00
CA HIS A 145 2.07 0.64 -23.75
C HIS A 145 1.55 0.78 -22.31
N LEU A 146 1.54 -0.31 -21.53
CA LEU A 146 1.01 -0.31 -20.16
C LEU A 146 2.04 0.26 -19.20
N ARG A 147 1.74 1.38 -18.54
CA ARG A 147 2.62 1.93 -17.49
C ARG A 147 2.59 1.04 -16.25
N PHE A 148 3.73 0.84 -15.59
CA PHE A 148 3.83 0.16 -14.31
C PHE A 148 3.14 0.97 -13.21
N GLN A 149 2.13 0.39 -12.56
CA GLN A 149 1.42 1.02 -11.45
C GLN A 149 2.03 0.60 -10.11
N VAL A 150 2.50 1.58 -9.34
CA VAL A 150 2.89 1.41 -7.94
C VAL A 150 1.80 2.04 -7.07
N SER A 151 1.12 1.22 -6.28
CA SER A 151 0.10 1.65 -5.34
C SER A 151 0.72 1.90 -3.96
N LEU A 152 0.45 3.08 -3.39
CA LEU A 152 1.00 3.54 -2.12
C LEU A 152 -0.15 4.05 -1.24
N PRO A 153 -0.27 3.61 0.03
CA PRO A 153 -1.21 4.20 0.93
C PRO A 153 -0.84 5.64 1.24
N THR A 154 -1.85 6.48 1.34
CA THR A 154 -1.70 7.81 1.91
C THR A 154 -1.22 7.73 3.36
N THR A 155 -0.51 8.76 3.82
CA THR A 155 -0.14 8.91 5.24
C THR A 155 -1.36 8.79 6.16
N ALA A 156 -2.49 9.39 5.77
CA ALA A 156 -3.73 9.29 6.53
C ALA A 156 -4.20 7.83 6.72
N ALA A 157 -4.14 7.00 5.66
CA ALA A 157 -4.55 5.61 5.76
C ALA A 157 -3.65 4.82 6.73
N PHE A 158 -2.34 5.07 6.71
CA PHE A 158 -1.40 4.46 7.65
C PHE A 158 -1.66 4.91 9.10
N LEU A 159 -1.78 6.23 9.34
CA LEU A 159 -1.99 6.76 10.69
C LEU A 159 -3.30 6.27 11.29
N ASN A 160 -4.39 6.32 10.53
CA ASN A 160 -5.70 5.82 10.97
C ASN A 160 -5.67 4.30 11.23
N ALA A 161 -4.90 3.55 10.42
CA ALA A 161 -4.77 2.12 10.62
C ALA A 161 -4.00 1.75 11.88
N HIS A 162 -2.99 2.53 12.31
CA HIS A 162 -2.02 2.05 13.31
C HIS A 162 -1.79 2.93 14.52
N LEU A 163 -2.16 4.21 14.49
CA LEU A 163 -1.87 5.16 15.56
C LEU A 163 -3.13 5.76 16.15
N VAL A 164 -3.14 5.93 17.47
CA VAL A 164 -4.20 6.70 18.13
C VAL A 164 -4.18 8.16 17.65
N TYR A 165 -5.37 8.75 17.47
CA TYR A 165 -5.55 10.07 16.86
C TYR A 165 -4.74 11.18 17.54
N GLU A 166 -4.55 11.10 18.85
CA GLU A 166 -3.78 12.05 19.67
C GLU A 166 -2.34 12.29 19.16
N HIS A 167 -1.73 11.31 18.49
CA HIS A 167 -0.35 11.40 18.02
C HIS A 167 -0.21 11.66 16.52
N HIS A 168 -1.33 11.76 15.78
CA HIS A 168 -1.29 11.93 14.32
C HIS A 168 -0.51 13.19 13.92
N ALA A 169 -0.78 14.33 14.55
CA ALA A 169 -0.12 15.60 14.23
C ALA A 169 1.41 15.56 14.42
N ILE A 170 1.90 14.76 15.37
CA ILE A 170 3.34 14.63 15.65
C ILE A 170 3.99 13.68 14.64
N VAL A 171 3.34 12.56 14.33
CA VAL A 171 3.93 11.48 13.52
C VAL A 171 3.78 11.71 12.02
N GLU A 172 2.68 12.33 11.58
CA GLU A 172 2.35 12.62 10.18
C GLU A 172 3.55 13.18 9.39
N PRO A 173 4.18 14.30 9.79
CA PRO A 173 5.19 14.92 8.96
C PRO A 173 6.44 14.05 8.80
N ILE A 174 6.72 13.21 9.79
CA ILE A 174 7.91 12.35 9.82
C ILE A 174 7.68 11.11 8.97
N TYR A 175 6.50 10.48 9.10
CA TYR A 175 6.10 9.36 8.25
C TYR A 175 5.98 9.80 6.78
N ARG A 176 5.30 10.92 6.52
CA ARG A 176 5.19 11.50 5.17
C ARG A 176 6.57 11.78 4.59
N GLY A 177 7.48 12.36 5.38
CA GLY A 177 8.85 12.59 4.93
C GLY A 177 9.57 11.30 4.50
N GLN A 178 9.37 10.19 5.21
CA GLN A 178 9.93 8.89 4.80
C GLN A 178 9.25 8.32 3.55
N LEU A 179 7.93 8.38 3.48
CA LEU A 179 7.17 7.92 2.32
C LEU A 179 7.59 8.65 1.04
N PHE A 180 7.78 9.97 1.11
CA PHE A 180 8.20 10.76 -0.04
C PHE A 180 9.64 10.48 -0.46
N ARG A 181 10.56 10.24 0.48
CA ARG A 181 11.92 9.76 0.13
C ARG A 181 11.88 8.43 -0.64
N GLU A 182 10.98 7.53 -0.28
CA GLU A 182 10.81 6.27 -0.99
C GLU A 182 10.13 6.46 -2.36
N VAL A 183 9.21 7.42 -2.49
CA VAL A 183 8.65 7.82 -3.80
C VAL A 183 9.74 8.40 -4.71
N ASP A 184 10.64 9.23 -4.17
CA ASP A 184 11.76 9.80 -4.93
C ASP A 184 12.65 8.67 -5.46
N GLU A 185 13.02 7.69 -4.63
CA GLU A 185 13.83 6.53 -5.05
C GLU A 185 13.16 5.68 -6.14
N ILE A 186 11.84 5.50 -6.06
CA ILE A 186 11.05 4.83 -7.10
C ILE A 186 11.10 5.63 -8.41
N CYS A 187 10.94 6.95 -8.35
CA CYS A 187 10.97 7.83 -9.51
C CYS A 187 12.37 7.94 -10.14
N GLU A 188 13.43 7.81 -9.35
CA GLU A 188 14.81 7.75 -9.83
C GLU A 188 15.12 6.42 -10.53
N THR A 189 14.44 5.34 -10.14
CA THR A 189 14.73 3.99 -10.68
C THR A 189 13.82 3.58 -11.83
N VAL A 190 12.53 3.95 -11.79
CA VAL A 190 11.55 3.60 -12.82
C VAL A 190 11.35 4.81 -13.74
N PRO A 191 11.59 4.68 -15.07
CA PRO A 191 11.42 5.78 -16.02
C PRO A 191 10.04 6.42 -15.92
N HIS A 192 10.00 7.76 -15.99
CA HIS A 192 8.76 8.53 -15.80
C HIS A 192 7.67 8.16 -16.82
N GLU A 193 8.05 7.90 -18.08
CA GLU A 193 7.12 7.44 -19.12
C GLU A 193 6.46 6.10 -18.76
N ASP A 194 7.14 5.28 -17.98
CA ASP A 194 6.70 3.94 -17.59
C ASP A 194 6.03 3.91 -16.21
N LEU A 195 6.19 4.91 -15.35
CA LEU A 195 5.70 4.87 -13.97
C LEU A 195 4.33 5.54 -13.77
N ALA A 196 3.41 4.86 -13.08
CA ALA A 196 2.19 5.46 -12.55
C ALA A 196 2.10 5.25 -11.04
N ILE A 197 1.95 6.32 -10.27
CA ILE A 197 1.69 6.25 -8.83
C ILE A 197 0.19 6.32 -8.56
N GLN A 198 -0.33 5.38 -7.77
CA GLN A 198 -1.69 5.41 -7.23
C GLN A 198 -1.63 5.66 -5.72
N TRP A 199 -2.37 6.66 -5.25
CA TRP A 199 -2.49 6.98 -3.82
C TRP A 199 -3.76 6.37 -3.24
N ASP A 200 -3.59 5.44 -2.31
CA ASP A 200 -4.69 4.67 -1.74
C ASP A 200 -5.16 5.20 -0.39
N VAL A 201 -6.48 5.27 -0.26
CA VAL A 201 -7.18 5.46 1.01
C VAL A 201 -8.02 4.21 1.25
N SER A 202 -7.41 3.19 1.88
CA SER A 202 -8.03 1.87 2.10
C SER A 202 -8.73 1.74 3.45
N THR A 203 -8.84 2.84 4.18
CA THR A 203 -9.55 2.93 5.46
C THR A 203 -10.60 4.03 5.40
N GLU A 204 -11.75 3.80 6.01
CA GLU A 204 -12.74 4.86 6.23
C GLU A 204 -12.11 6.01 7.04
N MET A 205 -12.43 7.23 6.64
CA MET A 205 -11.98 8.46 7.31
C MET A 205 -13.18 9.05 8.04
N GLY A 206 -13.00 9.39 9.32
CA GLY A 206 -14.00 9.99 10.19
C GLY A 206 -13.52 11.30 10.78
#